data_AF-A0A4Y7RX92-F1
#
_entry.id   AF-A0A4Y7RX92-F1
#
_cell.length_a   1.000
_cell.length_b   1.000
_cell.length_c   1.000
_cell.angle_alpha   90.00
_cell.angle_beta   90.00
_cell.angle_gamma   90.00
#
_symmetry.space_group_name_H-M   'P 1'
#
loop_
_entity.id
_entity.type
_entity.pdbx_description
1 polymer ?
#
loop_
_entity_poly.entity_id
_entity_poly.type
_entity_poly.pdbx_seq_one_letter_code
_entity_poly.pdbx_strand_id
1 'polypeptide(L)'
;MTREETQHVKRWLYSMATTEQAIYNLELAIEDLQARIENPPSYIVSGVGNYSGISYSGGEGGGSKEQGYAEWLEMCESRLSFLEHHLDKHKRKVEQYRETLEKLKQEPKWGYTAGEIIRKKYYCKVRPDQAIYAMFLFISPEWYYKLHKRALRYFFDVLPDVFLRQK
;
A
#
# COMPACT_ATOMS: atom_id res chain seq x y z
N MET A 1 16.24 -19.78 -11.73
CA MET A 1 15.52 -19.35 -10.53
C MET A 1 15.33 -20.52 -9.61
N THR A 2 15.73 -20.40 -8.35
CA THR A 2 15.45 -21.37 -7.31
C THR A 2 13.94 -21.39 -6.99
N ARG A 3 13.50 -22.43 -6.28
CA ARG A 3 12.10 -22.53 -5.82
C ARG A 3 11.75 -21.39 -4.87
N GLU A 4 12.69 -21.00 -4.01
CA GLU A 4 12.53 -19.92 -3.02
C GLU A 4 12.39 -18.56 -3.70
N GLU A 5 13.27 -18.23 -4.65
CA GLU A 5 13.18 -17.00 -5.47
C GLU A 5 11.82 -16.91 -6.16
N THR A 6 11.37 -18.02 -6.75
CA THR A 6 10.06 -18.10 -7.40
C THR A 6 8.92 -17.82 -6.43
N GLN A 7 9.01 -18.34 -5.20
CA GLN A 7 8.00 -18.12 -4.19
C GLN A 7 7.99 -16.67 -3.69
N HIS A 8 9.16 -16.04 -3.56
CA HIS A 8 9.30 -14.62 -3.18
C HIS A 8 8.66 -13.70 -4.22
N VAL A 9 8.96 -13.89 -5.51
CA VAL A 9 8.34 -13.13 -6.60
C VAL A 9 6.82 -13.30 -6.58
N LYS A 10 6.34 -14.55 -6.44
CA LYS A 10 4.90 -14.84 -6.35
C LYS A 10 4.22 -14.12 -5.19
N ARG A 11 4.81 -14.15 -3.99
CA ARG A 11 4.27 -13.47 -2.80
C ARG A 11 4.20 -11.96 -3.02
N TRP A 12 5.26 -11.38 -3.58
CA TRP A 12 5.31 -9.96 -3.91
C TRP A 12 4.20 -9.59 -4.89
N LEU A 13 4.04 -10.33 -5.99
CA LEU A 13 2.98 -10.12 -6.98
C LEU A 13 1.57 -10.26 -6.37
N TYR A 14 1.32 -11.27 -5.54
CA TYR A 14 0.02 -11.45 -4.88
C TYR A 14 -0.32 -10.31 -3.91
N SER A 15 0.69 -9.66 -3.34
CA SER A 15 0.49 -8.54 -2.41
C SER A 15 0.06 -7.24 -3.10
N MET A 16 0.10 -7.16 -4.44
CA MET A 16 -0.18 -5.92 -5.18
C MET A 16 -1.61 -5.44 -4.98
N ALA A 17 -2.60 -6.32 -5.19
CA ALA A 17 -4.00 -5.97 -5.04
C ALA A 17 -4.35 -5.52 -3.60
N THR A 18 -3.72 -6.11 -2.59
CA THR A 18 -3.90 -5.69 -1.19
C THR A 18 -3.14 -4.40 -0.87
N THR A 19 -2.08 -4.08 -1.62
CA THR A 19 -1.31 -2.84 -1.43
C THR A 19 -2.13 -1.62 -1.85
N GLU A 20 -2.91 -1.70 -2.93
CA GLU A 20 -3.80 -0.59 -3.33
C GLU A 20 -4.91 -0.32 -2.30
N GLN A 21 -5.48 -1.38 -1.71
CA GLN A 21 -6.43 -1.21 -0.60
C GLN A 21 -5.77 -0.57 0.62
N ALA A 22 -4.51 -0.92 0.91
CA ALA A 22 -3.77 -0.31 2.02
C ALA A 22 -3.50 1.18 1.77
N ILE A 23 -3.21 1.59 0.53
CA ILE A 23 -3.07 3.01 0.15
C ILE A 23 -4.35 3.77 0.48
N TYR A 24 -5.50 3.28 0.00
CA TYR A 24 -6.79 3.91 0.25
C TYR A 24 -7.08 4.05 1.76
N ASN A 25 -6.84 3.00 2.54
CA ASN A 25 -7.07 3.02 3.98
C ASN A 25 -6.13 4.01 4.71
N LEU A 26 -4.88 4.15 4.24
CA LEU A 26 -3.91 5.10 4.81
C LEU A 26 -4.29 6.55 4.47
N GLU A 27 -4.76 6.82 3.25
CA GLU A 27 -5.27 8.13 2.84
C GLU A 27 -6.45 8.55 3.74
N LEU A 28 -7.43 7.67 3.94
CA LEU A 28 -8.55 7.92 4.86
C LEU A 28 -8.08 8.16 6.31
N ALA A 29 -7.08 7.41 6.78
CA ALA A 29 -6.57 7.57 8.14
C ALA A 29 -5.84 8.91 8.33
N ILE A 30 -5.13 9.37 7.31
CA ILE A 30 -4.48 10.69 7.31
C ILE A 30 -5.55 11.79 7.27
N GLU A 31 -6.55 11.67 6.41
CA GLU A 31 -7.67 12.62 6.33
C GLU A 31 -8.44 12.72 7.66
N ASP A 32 -8.77 11.58 8.30
CA ASP A 32 -9.43 11.56 9.62
C ASP A 32 -8.56 12.20 10.70
N LEU A 33 -7.24 11.94 10.68
CA LEU A 33 -6.31 12.52 11.64
C LEU A 33 -6.20 14.04 11.45
N GLN A 34 -6.05 14.51 10.22
CA GLN A 34 -6.01 15.93 9.88
C GLN A 34 -7.33 16.62 10.27
N ALA A 35 -8.48 16.02 9.95
CA ALA A 35 -9.78 16.57 10.30
C ALA A 35 -9.97 16.73 11.82
N ARG A 36 -9.46 15.80 12.64
CA ARG A 36 -9.51 15.89 14.11
C ARG A 36 -8.55 16.92 14.71
N ILE A 37 -7.46 17.23 14.00
CA ILE A 37 -6.54 18.32 14.37
C ILE A 37 -7.20 19.66 14.05
N GLU A 38 -7.80 19.79 12.87
CA GLU A 38 -8.47 21.01 12.41
C GLU A 38 -9.77 21.30 13.17
N ASN A 39 -10.48 20.24 13.59
CA ASN A 39 -11.75 20.33 14.30
C ASN A 39 -11.60 19.78 15.72
N PRO A 40 -11.03 20.56 16.65
CA PRO A 40 -10.90 20.15 18.04
C PRO A 40 -12.28 19.85 18.66
N PRO A 41 -12.37 18.92 19.62
CA PRO A 41 -13.62 18.61 20.31
C PRO A 41 -14.27 19.85 20.93
N SER A 42 -15.61 19.88 20.96
CA SER A 42 -16.36 21.03 21.48
C SER A 42 -15.98 21.44 22.90
N TYR A 43 -15.58 20.49 23.76
CA TYR A 43 -15.13 20.77 25.13
C TYR A 43 -13.78 21.53 25.18
N ILE A 44 -12.92 21.36 24.16
CA ILE A 44 -11.70 22.17 23.99
C ILE A 44 -12.10 23.57 23.52
N VAL A 45 -12.95 23.68 22.49
CA VAL A 45 -13.37 24.97 21.91
C VAL A 45 -14.12 25.83 22.94
N SER A 46 -14.95 25.23 23.79
CA SER A 46 -15.65 25.93 24.89
C SER A 46 -14.74 26.35 26.05
N GLY A 47 -13.52 25.82 26.13
CA GLY A 47 -12.51 26.19 27.14
C GLY A 47 -11.61 27.37 26.73
N VAL A 48 -11.57 27.73 25.44
CA VAL A 48 -10.72 28.82 24.90
C VAL A 48 -11.45 30.18 24.91
N GLY A 49 -12.58 30.29 25.60
CA GLY A 49 -13.36 31.52 25.71
C GLY A 49 -12.78 32.60 26.64
N ASN A 50 -11.74 32.34 27.45
CA ASN A 50 -11.22 33.31 28.42
C ASN A 50 -9.72 33.16 28.73
N TYR A 51 -8.85 33.20 27.71
CA TYR A 51 -7.39 33.31 27.92
C TYR A 51 -6.90 34.77 28.02
N SER A 52 -7.63 35.62 28.73
CA SER A 52 -7.13 36.91 29.21
C SER A 52 -7.48 37.08 30.69
N GLY A 53 -6.71 36.39 31.53
CA GLY A 53 -6.76 36.49 32.98
C GLY A 53 -7.85 35.65 33.62
N ILE A 54 -7.48 34.56 34.29
CA ILE A 54 -7.92 34.21 35.65
C ILE A 54 -7.17 32.95 36.10
N SER A 55 -6.71 33.04 37.34
CA SER A 55 -6.06 32.07 38.20
C SER A 55 -6.73 30.70 38.29
N TYR A 56 -5.90 29.66 38.34
CA TYR A 56 -6.25 28.30 38.76
C TYR A 56 -7.12 28.30 40.02
N SER A 57 -8.38 27.90 39.88
CA SER A 57 -9.21 27.46 41.01
C SER A 57 -10.34 26.54 40.54
N GLY A 58 -10.32 25.30 41.05
CA GLY A 58 -11.51 24.49 41.33
C GLY A 58 -12.37 24.01 40.16
N GLY A 59 -11.97 22.90 39.53
CA GLY A 59 -12.86 22.10 38.68
C GLY A 59 -12.27 20.72 38.43
N GLU A 60 -12.57 19.74 39.29
CA GLU A 60 -12.04 18.35 39.27
C GLU A 60 -12.46 17.50 38.03
N GLY A 61 -12.90 18.11 36.92
CA GLY A 61 -13.38 17.39 35.74
C GLY A 61 -12.82 17.82 34.37
N GLY A 62 -12.12 18.95 34.28
CA GLY A 62 -11.62 19.52 33.00
C GLY A 62 -10.17 19.15 32.69
N GLY A 63 -9.26 19.40 33.64
CA GLY A 63 -7.82 19.39 33.38
C GLY A 63 -7.25 18.09 32.79
N SER A 64 -7.82 16.93 33.13
CA SER A 64 -7.38 15.64 32.57
C SER A 64 -7.74 15.47 31.09
N LYS A 65 -8.85 16.04 30.63
CA LYS A 65 -9.29 15.93 29.22
C LYS A 65 -8.60 16.93 28.33
N GLU A 66 -8.40 18.16 28.80
CA GLU A 66 -7.62 19.16 28.06
C GLU A 66 -6.15 18.76 27.94
N GLN A 67 -5.55 18.26 29.03
CA GLN A 67 -4.17 17.75 29.03
C GLN A 67 -4.03 16.51 28.14
N GLY A 68 -4.98 15.57 28.20
CA GLY A 68 -4.98 14.41 27.30
C GLY A 68 -5.12 14.77 25.81
N TYR A 69 -5.84 15.85 25.48
CA TYR A 69 -5.91 16.35 24.11
C TYR A 69 -4.61 17.04 23.67
N ALA A 70 -3.95 17.79 24.56
CA ALA A 70 -2.64 18.38 24.29
C ALA A 70 -1.58 17.28 24.05
N GLU A 71 -1.52 16.26 24.91
CA GLU A 71 -0.65 15.08 24.72
C GLU A 71 -0.97 14.34 23.42
N TRP A 72 -2.26 14.22 23.06
CA TRP A 72 -2.67 13.65 21.78
C TRP A 72 -2.17 14.48 20.58
N LEU A 73 -2.28 15.81 20.63
CA LEU A 73 -1.77 16.72 19.58
C LEU A 73 -0.26 16.61 19.41
N GLU A 74 0.50 16.56 20.51
CA GLU A 74 1.96 16.34 20.46
C GLU A 74 2.32 15.02 19.76
N MET A 75 1.52 13.96 19.97
CA MET A 75 1.72 12.69 19.29
C MET A 75 1.26 12.71 17.82
N CYS A 76 0.39 13.64 17.40
CA CYS A 76 -0.21 13.64 16.07
C CYS A 76 0.81 13.85 14.96
N GLU A 77 1.80 14.73 15.15
CA GLU A 77 2.85 14.97 14.15
C GLU A 77 3.62 13.68 13.84
N SER A 78 4.02 12.96 14.89
CA SER A 78 4.73 11.68 14.74
C SER A 78 3.87 10.60 14.06
N ARG A 79 2.56 10.59 14.33
CA ARG A 79 1.61 9.65 13.73
C ARG A 79 1.34 9.97 12.26
N LEU A 80 1.18 11.25 11.91
CA LEU A 80 1.05 11.70 10.52
C LEU A 80 2.29 11.30 9.72
N SER A 81 3.48 11.65 10.21
CA SER A 81 4.75 11.30 9.57
C SER A 81 4.88 9.78 9.35
N PHE A 82 4.49 8.97 10.34
CA PHE A 82 4.46 7.51 10.22
C PHE A 82 3.48 7.03 9.13
N LEU A 83 2.24 7.53 9.14
CA LEU A 83 1.22 7.16 8.14
C LEU A 83 1.65 7.58 6.72
N GLU A 84 2.17 8.78 6.56
CA GLU A 84 2.68 9.32 5.29
C GLU A 84 3.87 8.51 4.77
N HIS A 85 4.81 8.13 5.65
CA HIS A 85 5.92 7.26 5.27
C HIS A 85 5.43 5.91 4.74
N HIS A 86 4.45 5.30 5.42
CA HIS A 86 3.84 4.04 4.98
C HIS A 86 3.08 4.22 3.66
N LEU A 87 2.35 5.32 3.50
CA LEU A 87 1.63 5.65 2.27
C LEU A 87 2.59 5.77 1.08
N ASP A 88 3.65 6.55 1.21
CA ASP A 88 4.68 6.72 0.19
C ASP A 88 5.33 5.38 -0.18
N LYS A 89 5.69 4.56 0.82
CA LYS A 89 6.25 3.22 0.59
C LYS A 89 5.29 2.32 -0.21
N HIS A 90 4.00 2.33 0.11
CA HIS A 90 3.01 1.54 -0.62
C HIS A 90 2.76 2.08 -2.03
N LYS A 91 2.69 3.41 -2.21
CA LYS A 91 2.57 4.07 -3.52
C LYS A 91 3.74 3.71 -4.42
N ARG A 92 4.98 3.83 -3.94
CA ARG A 92 6.19 3.44 -4.70
C ARG A 92 6.17 1.98 -5.14
N LYS A 93 5.69 1.09 -4.27
CA LYS A 93 5.58 -0.34 -4.59
C LYS A 93 4.57 -0.61 -5.71
N VAL A 94 3.41 0.05 -5.68
CA VAL A 94 2.40 -0.05 -6.74
C VAL A 94 2.92 0.53 -8.04
N GLU A 95 3.61 1.67 -7.98
CA GLU A 95 4.20 2.30 -9.17
C GLU A 95 5.27 1.39 -9.79
N GLN A 96 6.18 0.86 -8.98
CA GLN A 96 7.19 -0.10 -9.43
C GLN A 96 6.56 -1.34 -10.10
N TYR A 97 5.43 -1.83 -9.58
CA TYR A 97 4.67 -2.90 -10.23
C TYR A 97 4.12 -2.49 -11.59
N ARG A 98 3.47 -1.33 -11.69
CA ARG A 98 2.89 -0.80 -12.93
C ARG A 98 3.96 -0.58 -13.98
N GLU A 99 5.06 0.08 -13.63
CA GLU A 99 6.21 0.29 -14.52
C GLU A 99 6.82 -1.03 -15.00
N THR A 100 7.01 -2.00 -14.10
CA THR A 100 7.61 -3.29 -14.47
C THR A 100 6.69 -4.08 -15.39
N LEU A 101 5.37 -4.00 -15.16
CA LEU A 101 4.39 -4.64 -16.03
C LEU A 101 4.36 -3.99 -17.41
N GLU A 102 4.49 -2.67 -17.48
CA GLU A 102 4.53 -1.94 -18.75
C GLU A 102 5.81 -2.24 -19.54
N LYS A 103 6.97 -2.23 -18.87
CA LYS A 103 8.25 -2.67 -19.48
C LYS A 103 8.17 -4.11 -19.98
N LEU A 104 7.58 -5.02 -19.19
CA LEU A 104 7.35 -6.39 -19.62
C LEU A 104 6.47 -6.44 -20.88
N LYS A 105 5.44 -5.60 -21.00
CA LYS A 105 4.57 -5.58 -22.19
C LYS A 105 5.29 -5.13 -23.46
N GLN A 106 6.31 -4.30 -23.32
CA GLN A 106 7.16 -3.82 -24.42
C GLN A 106 8.15 -4.88 -24.92
N GLU A 107 8.36 -5.98 -24.19
CA GLU A 107 9.24 -7.06 -24.63
C GLU A 107 8.71 -7.72 -25.92
N PRO A 108 9.53 -7.78 -26.99
CA PRO A 108 9.08 -8.24 -28.29
C PRO A 108 8.67 -9.73 -28.27
N LYS A 109 7.62 -10.07 -29.02
CA LYS A 109 7.09 -11.43 -29.26
C LYS A 109 6.38 -12.12 -28.08
N TRP A 110 6.74 -11.84 -26.83
CA TRP A 110 6.21 -12.60 -25.68
C TRP A 110 5.73 -11.71 -24.53
N GLY A 111 6.19 -10.46 -24.49
CA GLY A 111 6.00 -9.53 -23.39
C GLY A 111 4.55 -9.24 -23.07
N TYR A 112 3.77 -8.87 -24.08
CA TYR A 112 2.36 -8.55 -23.92
C TYR A 112 1.56 -9.70 -23.27
N THR A 113 1.66 -10.93 -23.82
CA THR A 113 0.97 -12.11 -23.28
C THR A 113 1.46 -12.44 -21.87
N ALA A 114 2.77 -12.35 -21.61
CA ALA A 114 3.32 -12.55 -20.27
C ALA A 114 2.81 -11.51 -19.26
N GLY A 115 2.75 -10.24 -19.64
CA GLY A 115 2.17 -9.17 -18.83
C GLY A 115 0.71 -9.44 -18.48
N GLU A 116 -0.10 -9.87 -19.45
CA GLU A 116 -1.49 -10.22 -19.18
C GLU A 116 -1.64 -11.46 -18.29
N ILE A 117 -0.75 -12.47 -18.41
CA ILE A 117 -0.70 -13.59 -17.45
C ILE A 117 -0.47 -13.08 -16.03
N ILE A 118 0.54 -12.21 -15.84
CA ILE A 118 0.87 -11.66 -14.52
C ILE A 118 -0.32 -10.85 -13.97
N ARG A 119 -0.89 -9.97 -14.78
CA ARG A 119 -2.04 -9.13 -14.40
C ARG A 119 -3.24 -9.98 -13.99
N LYS A 120 -3.66 -10.92 -14.84
CA LYS A 120 -4.85 -11.75 -14.58
C LYS A 120 -4.66 -12.65 -13.36
N LYS A 121 -3.49 -13.28 -13.23
CA LYS A 121 -3.22 -14.24 -12.15
C LYS A 121 -3.03 -13.60 -10.79
N TYR A 122 -2.25 -12.52 -10.71
CA TYR A 122 -1.80 -11.98 -9.42
C TYR A 122 -2.57 -10.75 -8.98
N TYR A 123 -2.93 -9.89 -9.92
CA TYR A 123 -3.64 -8.66 -9.62
C TYR A 123 -5.15 -8.87 -9.65
N CYS A 124 -5.71 -9.39 -10.75
CA CYS A 124 -7.13 -9.73 -10.85
C CYS A 124 -7.50 -11.03 -10.12
N LYS A 125 -6.52 -11.82 -9.67
CA LYS A 125 -6.71 -13.08 -8.93
C LYS A 125 -7.64 -14.09 -9.63
N VAL A 126 -7.63 -14.13 -10.97
CA VAL A 126 -8.46 -15.06 -11.75
C VAL A 126 -8.10 -16.50 -11.43
N ARG A 127 -9.11 -17.32 -11.12
CA ARG A 127 -8.98 -18.77 -10.88
C ARG A 127 -10.13 -19.52 -11.56
N PRO A 128 -9.91 -20.77 -12.00
CA PRO A 128 -8.62 -21.47 -12.06
C PRO A 128 -7.68 -20.91 -13.14
N ASP A 129 -6.40 -21.33 -13.15
CA ASP A 129 -5.42 -20.94 -14.19
C ASP A 129 -5.95 -21.21 -15.61
N GLN A 130 -6.79 -22.24 -15.76
CA GLN A 130 -7.47 -22.57 -17.01
C GLN A 130 -8.32 -21.45 -17.57
N ALA A 131 -9.00 -20.66 -16.73
CA ALA A 131 -9.76 -19.52 -17.20
C ALA A 131 -8.84 -18.53 -17.93
N ILE A 132 -7.60 -18.31 -17.43
CA ILE A 132 -6.65 -17.37 -18.02
C ILE A 132 -6.26 -17.81 -19.43
N TYR A 133 -5.78 -19.04 -19.61
CA TYR A 133 -5.32 -19.47 -20.94
C TYR A 133 -6.44 -19.83 -21.91
N ALA A 134 -7.58 -20.33 -21.43
CA ALA A 134 -8.68 -20.77 -22.30
C ALA A 134 -9.69 -19.65 -22.63
N MET A 135 -9.94 -18.71 -21.71
CA MET A 135 -10.99 -17.69 -21.87
C MET A 135 -10.45 -16.27 -22.08
N PHE A 136 -9.25 -15.96 -21.59
CA PHE A 136 -8.69 -14.60 -21.71
C PHE A 136 -7.59 -14.48 -22.75
N LEU A 137 -6.73 -15.50 -22.88
CA LEU A 137 -5.53 -15.42 -23.73
C LEU A 137 -5.57 -16.32 -24.96
N PHE A 138 -6.46 -17.33 -24.99
CA PHE A 138 -6.58 -18.31 -26.08
C PHE A 138 -5.25 -18.96 -26.47
N ILE A 139 -4.49 -19.42 -25.46
CA ILE A 139 -3.19 -20.08 -25.64
C ILE A 139 -3.22 -21.50 -25.05
N SER A 140 -2.30 -22.35 -25.51
CA SER A 140 -2.17 -23.70 -24.96
C SER A 140 -1.68 -23.66 -23.49
N PRO A 141 -2.03 -24.67 -22.68
CA PRO A 141 -1.55 -24.77 -21.30
C PRO A 141 -0.02 -24.76 -21.20
N GLU A 142 0.66 -25.46 -22.11
CA GLU A 142 2.13 -25.54 -22.15
C GLU A 142 2.75 -24.17 -22.40
N TRP A 143 2.19 -23.41 -23.34
CA TRP A 143 2.63 -22.06 -23.65
C TRP A 143 2.39 -21.10 -22.47
N TYR A 144 1.23 -21.21 -21.82
CA TYR A 144 0.91 -20.46 -20.61
C TYR A 144 1.96 -20.67 -19.51
N TYR A 145 2.25 -21.92 -19.14
CA TYR A 145 3.22 -22.20 -18.07
C TYR A 145 4.65 -21.81 -18.45
N LYS A 146 5.02 -21.93 -19.73
CA LYS A 146 6.32 -21.46 -20.24
C LYS A 146 6.46 -19.95 -20.12
N LEU A 147 5.48 -19.18 -20.60
CA LEU A 147 5.47 -17.72 -20.50
C LEU A 147 5.39 -17.26 -19.06
N HIS A 148 4.60 -17.93 -18.22
CA HIS A 148 4.49 -17.61 -16.80
C HIS A 148 5.84 -17.72 -16.09
N LYS A 149 6.56 -18.84 -16.28
CA LYS A 149 7.91 -19.01 -15.72
C LYS A 149 8.88 -17.92 -16.22
N ARG A 150 8.83 -17.60 -17.51
CA ARG A 150 9.66 -16.54 -18.11
C ARG A 150 9.34 -15.16 -17.52
N ALA A 151 8.07 -14.86 -17.32
CA ALA A 151 7.62 -13.61 -16.71
C ALA A 151 8.09 -13.49 -15.25
N LEU A 152 7.97 -14.55 -14.45
CA LEU A 152 8.49 -14.55 -13.08
C LEU A 152 9.99 -14.32 -13.04
N ARG A 153 10.74 -14.88 -14.00
CA ARG A 153 12.17 -14.63 -14.14
C ARG A 153 12.48 -13.19 -14.51
N TYR A 154 11.73 -12.61 -15.42
CA TYR A 154 11.86 -11.20 -15.77
C TYR A 154 11.68 -10.30 -14.56
N PHE A 155 10.60 -10.48 -13.77
CA PHE A 155 10.38 -9.70 -12.55
C PHE A 155 11.54 -9.83 -11.55
N PHE A 156 12.09 -11.04 -11.38
CA PHE A 156 13.25 -11.25 -10.52
C PHE A 156 14.48 -10.49 -11.02
N ASP A 157 14.77 -10.57 -12.32
CA ASP A 157 15.98 -10.01 -12.92
C ASP A 157 15.95 -8.47 -12.96
N VAL A 158 14.78 -7.86 -13.17
CA VAL A 158 14.64 -6.39 -13.28
C VAL A 158 14.41 -5.68 -11.93
N LEU A 159 14.11 -6.43 -10.86
CA LEU A 159 13.90 -5.89 -9.51
C LEU A 159 14.86 -6.51 -8.48
N PRO A 160 16.19 -6.48 -8.71
CA PRO A 160 17.15 -7.09 -7.80
C PRO A 160 17.08 -6.48 -6.40
N ASP A 161 16.79 -5.18 -6.28
CA ASP A 161 16.70 -4.50 -4.99
C ASP A 161 15.52 -4.98 -4.14
N VAL A 162 14.47 -5.51 -4.76
CA VAL A 162 13.31 -6.07 -4.07
C VAL A 162 13.58 -7.49 -3.59
N PHE A 163 14.35 -8.27 -4.35
CA PHE A 163 14.47 -9.72 -4.14
C PHE A 163 15.83 -10.17 -3.56
N LEU A 164 16.90 -9.38 -3.72
CA LEU A 164 18.27 -9.75 -3.32
C LEU A 164 18.78 -8.96 -2.11
N ARG A 165 18.26 -7.75 -1.83
CA ARG A 165 18.72 -6.90 -0.71
C ARG A 165 18.14 -7.28 0.66
N GLN A 166 17.84 -8.55 0.90
CA GLN A 166 17.50 -9.04 2.25
C GLN A 166 18.74 -9.49 3.04
N LYS A 167 19.81 -8.68 3.02
CA LYS A 167 20.97 -8.86 3.88
C LYS A 167 21.12 -7.66 4.79
#